data_AF-A0A5C7Q825-F1
#
_entry.id   AF-A0A5C7Q825-F1
#
_cell.length_a   1.000
_cell.length_b   1.000
_cell.length_c   1.000
_cell.angle_alpha   90.00
_cell.angle_beta   90.00
_cell.angle_gamma   90.00
#
_symmetry.space_group_name_H-M   'P 1'
#
loop_
_entity.id
_entity.type
_entity.pdbx_description
1 polymer ?
#
loop_
_entity_poly.entity_id
_entity_poly.type
_entity_poly.pdbx_seq_one_letter_code
_entity_poly.pdbx_strand_id
1 'polypeptide(L)'
;MARIKISTFGGISPSVDPRRLPEEGAQTAENLELRYGDFRPLKGAGASVATVASGTLSIHRTPSGTWLSSTSDANFVDGQINDATVERVYVTGRSAYPEAWQSGSYRRLGVPAPAAAPSTSASITDEFSREDFQAVGRDILNAVEAAAVAARTNSNHGSGTPPPGNLGAIWLDDNDGVGLGARQVGYAVPCTLGPPVAITAASDAYLLDPVLGGRTVVYSAADYWMVSVRWQAAGYQINSGTLSTAIQALTKPPENTAPLFTVAQANQIAGRISDLFSTTKDPIATYISTINALQARVVELVNVSVTDPVRAYSLNTAGVALNAAVDRLTDHFTNVNAALRASIEQILLEYVDVLPPIVDRLLETRGYIYTYVSDWGEESAPSPVTPLLTIDQNDSVDVSIGAPAVTSPYGTITHWRLYRSSTTNVGAAYQFVAEIPIATTSYNDTKKQEELQEVCPSMTWTEPRSDLFALTGLPNGIMVGLAEDGRILCFSEPYHPYAWPREYELSLEYPGVGIGVFGTTAAVLTTGQPYYVSGADSANMSAQKIESAQACVSKRSIVSAEGGVLYASPDGICLAGPNGVELLTLGAYSREDWQALGLTTSFAAFSEGVYRIVTEN
;
A
#
# COMPACT_ATOMS: atom_id res chain seq x y z
N MET A 1 78.54 -64.31 -9.91
CA MET A 1 78.02 -63.36 -8.91
C MET A 1 76.64 -62.93 -9.39
N ALA A 2 75.61 -63.07 -8.56
CA ALA A 2 74.31 -62.47 -8.86
C ALA A 2 74.48 -60.94 -8.84
N ARG A 3 74.15 -60.27 -9.94
CA ARG A 3 74.22 -58.81 -10.06
C ARG A 3 72.80 -58.30 -9.91
N ILE A 4 72.51 -57.62 -8.80
CA ILE A 4 71.24 -56.91 -8.61
C ILE A 4 71.32 -55.67 -9.49
N LYS A 5 70.43 -55.57 -10.48
CA LYS A 5 70.34 -54.43 -11.40
C LYS A 5 68.98 -53.76 -11.19
N ILE A 6 68.95 -52.70 -10.39
CA ILE A 6 67.76 -51.86 -10.26
C ILE A 6 67.83 -50.78 -11.33
N SER A 7 66.95 -50.85 -12.33
CA SER A 7 66.86 -49.85 -13.42
C SER A 7 65.97 -48.67 -13.08
N THR A 8 64.96 -48.90 -12.24
CA THR A 8 63.91 -47.93 -11.89
C THR A 8 63.47 -48.18 -10.45
N PHE A 9 63.08 -47.14 -9.73
CA PHE A 9 62.47 -47.26 -8.40
C PHE A 9 60.96 -47.07 -8.48
N GLY A 10 60.18 -48.12 -8.21
CA GLY A 10 58.74 -48.21 -8.45
C GLY A 10 57.84 -47.98 -7.22
N GLY A 11 58.39 -47.59 -6.07
CA GLY A 11 57.60 -47.33 -4.85
C GLY A 11 57.44 -48.53 -3.93
N ILE A 12 56.68 -48.30 -2.84
CA ILE A 12 56.40 -49.34 -1.84
C ILE A 12 55.17 -50.17 -2.23
N SER A 13 55.20 -51.46 -1.94
CA SER A 13 54.03 -52.35 -2.04
C SER A 13 53.98 -53.27 -0.81
N PRO A 14 53.60 -52.74 0.36
CA PRO A 14 53.60 -53.49 1.62
C PRO A 14 52.74 -54.77 1.59
N SER A 15 51.67 -54.77 0.78
CA SER A 15 50.75 -55.91 0.67
C SER A 15 51.31 -57.12 -0.09
N VAL A 16 52.38 -56.92 -0.87
CA VAL A 16 52.99 -57.98 -1.66
C VAL A 16 53.93 -58.77 -0.76
N ASP A 17 53.84 -60.10 -0.76
CA ASP A 17 54.78 -60.95 -0.02
C ASP A 17 56.23 -60.59 -0.40
N PRO A 18 57.17 -60.46 0.56
CA PRO A 18 58.56 -60.08 0.28
C PRO A 18 59.26 -60.95 -0.78
N ARG A 19 58.82 -62.20 -0.96
CA ARG A 19 59.34 -63.13 -2.00
C ARG A 19 58.75 -62.89 -3.38
N ARG A 20 57.61 -62.20 -3.47
CA ARG A 20 56.91 -61.87 -4.71
C ARG A 20 57.06 -60.40 -5.10
N LEU A 21 57.90 -59.65 -4.40
CA LEU A 21 58.19 -58.26 -4.71
C LEU A 21 58.75 -58.16 -6.15
N PRO A 22 58.19 -57.29 -7.01
CA PRO A 22 58.74 -57.06 -8.33
C PRO A 22 60.15 -56.45 -8.25
N GLU A 23 60.94 -56.59 -9.33
CA GLU A 23 62.35 -56.13 -9.38
C GLU A 23 62.50 -54.62 -9.08
N GLU A 24 61.47 -53.82 -9.35
CA GLU A 24 61.44 -52.37 -9.11
C GLU A 24 60.70 -51.97 -7.82
N GLY A 25 60.10 -52.92 -7.10
CA GLY A 25 59.30 -52.66 -5.90
C GLY A 25 60.15 -52.59 -4.62
N ALA A 26 59.61 -51.94 -3.60
CA ALA A 26 60.18 -51.89 -2.25
C ALA A 26 59.15 -52.32 -1.19
N GLN A 27 59.62 -52.86 -0.06
CA GLN A 27 58.78 -53.08 1.13
C GLN A 27 58.69 -51.81 1.98
N THR A 28 59.79 -51.07 2.08
CA THR A 28 59.90 -49.81 2.81
C THR A 28 60.68 -48.79 1.99
N ALA A 29 60.31 -47.51 2.11
CA ALA A 29 61.04 -46.40 1.52
C ALA A 29 60.94 -45.19 2.47
N GLU A 30 62.08 -44.66 2.88
CA GLU A 30 62.18 -43.54 3.82
C GLU A 30 62.98 -42.40 3.20
N ASN A 31 62.55 -41.16 3.46
CA ASN A 31 63.21 -39.94 2.99
C ASN A 31 63.46 -39.88 1.46
N LEU A 32 62.52 -40.38 0.65
CA LEU A 32 62.71 -40.56 -0.79
C LEU A 32 61.57 -39.95 -1.61
N GLU A 33 61.90 -39.16 -2.61
CA GLU A 33 60.98 -38.64 -3.63
C GLU A 33 61.05 -39.51 -4.89
N LEU A 34 60.01 -40.31 -5.13
CA LEU A 34 59.98 -41.32 -6.20
C LEU A 34 59.27 -40.86 -7.48
N ARG A 35 58.92 -39.58 -7.59
CA ARG A 35 58.11 -39.05 -8.70
C ARG A 35 58.72 -39.29 -10.09
N TYR A 36 60.05 -39.30 -10.20
CA TYR A 36 60.76 -39.42 -11.47
C TYR A 36 61.44 -40.79 -11.65
N GLY A 37 61.16 -41.77 -10.77
CA GLY A 37 61.79 -43.09 -10.82
C GLY A 37 63.28 -43.11 -10.50
N ASP A 38 63.84 -42.00 -9.99
CA ASP A 38 65.22 -41.85 -9.52
C ASP A 38 65.31 -41.72 -8.00
N PHE A 39 66.51 -41.82 -7.45
CA PHE A 39 66.74 -41.79 -6.01
C PHE A 39 67.04 -40.36 -5.53
N ARG A 40 66.01 -39.59 -5.14
CA ARG A 40 66.16 -38.21 -4.63
C ARG A 40 65.72 -38.07 -3.17
N PRO A 41 66.51 -37.45 -2.29
CA PRO A 41 66.08 -37.21 -0.92
C PRO A 41 64.91 -36.21 -0.89
N LEU A 42 63.98 -36.37 0.05
CA LEU A 42 62.98 -35.33 0.32
C LEU A 42 63.68 -34.04 0.75
N LYS A 43 63.20 -32.89 0.24
CA LYS A 43 63.71 -31.58 0.67
C LYS A 43 63.44 -31.40 2.16
N GLY A 44 64.47 -31.01 2.91
CA GLY A 44 64.32 -30.63 4.32
C GLY A 44 63.44 -29.39 4.51
N ALA A 45 63.05 -29.12 5.74
CA ALA A 45 62.33 -27.89 6.07
C ALA A 45 63.19 -26.66 5.73
N GLY A 46 62.59 -25.68 5.04
CA GLY A 46 63.22 -24.39 4.75
C GLY A 46 63.35 -23.51 6.00
N ALA A 47 63.81 -22.26 5.81
CA ALA A 47 63.81 -21.27 6.89
C ALA A 47 62.38 -21.04 7.43
N SER A 48 62.26 -20.87 8.75
CA SER A 48 60.97 -20.58 9.39
C SER A 48 60.42 -19.25 8.87
N VAL A 49 59.16 -19.27 8.42
CA VAL A 49 58.46 -18.10 7.86
C VAL A 49 57.57 -17.41 8.90
N ALA A 50 57.03 -18.17 9.86
CA ALA A 50 56.16 -17.68 10.93
C ALA A 50 56.18 -18.65 12.12
N THR A 51 55.82 -18.15 13.31
CA THR A 51 55.63 -18.97 14.52
C THR A 51 54.16 -18.95 14.91
N VAL A 52 53.60 -20.13 15.17
CA VAL A 52 52.22 -20.32 15.65
C VAL A 52 52.24 -20.84 17.09
N ALA A 53 51.11 -20.74 17.79
CA ALA A 53 51.00 -21.25 19.15
C ALA A 53 51.22 -22.77 19.20
N SER A 54 51.79 -23.26 20.31
CA SER A 54 51.88 -24.71 20.54
C SER A 54 50.48 -25.34 20.55
N GLY A 55 50.33 -26.52 19.94
CA GLY A 55 49.04 -27.19 19.78
C GLY A 55 48.15 -26.63 18.67
N THR A 56 48.69 -25.81 17.75
CA THR A 56 47.95 -25.37 16.55
C THR A 56 47.60 -26.57 15.66
N LEU A 57 46.31 -26.71 15.34
CA LEU A 57 45.78 -27.77 14.48
C LEU A 57 45.48 -27.31 13.06
N SER A 58 45.07 -26.04 12.91
CA SER A 58 44.71 -25.44 11.63
C SER A 58 45.48 -24.15 11.40
N ILE A 59 46.00 -23.99 10.18
CA ILE A 59 46.66 -22.76 9.71
C ILE A 59 46.07 -22.33 8.38
N HIS A 60 46.02 -21.03 8.15
CA HIS A 60 45.57 -20.44 6.89
C HIS A 60 46.40 -19.22 6.56
N ARG A 61 46.72 -19.02 5.29
CA ARG A 61 47.43 -17.83 4.83
C ARG A 61 46.45 -16.99 4.02
N THR A 62 46.16 -15.79 4.51
CA THR A 62 45.25 -14.87 3.82
C THR A 62 45.86 -14.38 2.50
N PRO A 63 45.07 -13.95 1.51
CA PRO A 63 45.54 -13.26 0.30
C PRO A 63 46.50 -12.09 0.57
N SER A 64 46.29 -11.33 1.65
CA SER A 64 47.20 -10.26 2.09
C SER A 64 48.53 -10.76 2.68
N GLY A 65 48.66 -12.06 2.92
CA GLY A 65 49.86 -12.73 3.41
C GLY A 65 49.92 -12.89 4.93
N THR A 66 48.84 -12.58 5.66
CA THR A 66 48.75 -12.79 7.10
C THR A 66 48.53 -14.27 7.41
N TRP A 67 49.22 -14.80 8.42
CA TRP A 67 49.00 -16.17 8.88
C TRP A 67 47.95 -16.18 10.00
N LEU A 68 46.86 -16.91 9.77
CA LEU A 68 45.85 -17.23 10.78
C LEU A 68 46.12 -18.64 11.30
N SER A 69 45.92 -18.85 12.60
CA SER A 69 46.12 -20.15 13.26
C SER A 69 45.05 -20.41 14.31
N SER A 70 44.68 -21.68 14.49
CA SER A 70 43.77 -22.12 15.56
C SER A 70 44.31 -23.37 16.25
N THR A 71 44.15 -23.43 17.58
CA THR A 71 44.39 -24.64 18.39
C THR A 71 43.22 -25.63 18.35
N SER A 72 42.08 -25.22 17.79
CA SER A 72 40.98 -26.11 17.43
C SER A 72 41.02 -26.45 15.92
N ASP A 73 40.34 -27.52 15.53
CA ASP A 73 40.15 -27.87 14.12
C ASP A 73 39.19 -26.88 13.43
N ALA A 74 39.79 -25.82 12.88
CA ALA A 74 39.08 -24.75 12.19
C ALA A 74 39.20 -24.87 10.67
N ASN A 75 38.12 -24.54 9.96
CA ASN A 75 38.12 -24.37 8.51
C ASN A 75 38.11 -22.88 8.17
N PHE A 76 39.11 -22.42 7.43
CA PHE A 76 39.20 -21.06 6.93
C PHE A 76 38.88 -21.03 5.44
N VAL A 77 38.07 -20.07 5.03
CA VAL A 77 37.67 -19.86 3.64
C VAL A 77 37.85 -18.39 3.31
N ASP A 78 38.62 -18.10 2.27
CA ASP A 78 38.77 -16.73 1.78
C ASP A 78 37.45 -16.23 1.17
N GLY A 79 37.12 -14.98 1.46
CA GLY A 79 36.04 -14.28 0.78
C GLY A 79 36.34 -14.14 -0.70
N GLN A 80 35.29 -14.20 -1.52
CA GLN A 80 35.45 -14.11 -2.97
C GLN A 80 35.80 -12.71 -3.48
N ILE A 81 35.53 -11.68 -2.67
CA ILE A 81 35.92 -10.31 -3.00
C ILE A 81 37.42 -10.19 -2.80
N ASN A 82 38.15 -10.23 -3.92
CA ASN A 82 39.60 -10.18 -3.94
C ASN A 82 40.13 -8.72 -3.90
N ASP A 83 39.78 -8.01 -2.83
CA ASP A 83 40.30 -6.67 -2.54
C ASP A 83 40.91 -6.68 -1.14
N ALA A 84 42.21 -6.38 -1.07
CA ALA A 84 42.98 -6.39 0.18
C ALA A 84 42.48 -5.36 1.22
N THR A 85 41.75 -4.32 0.80
CA THR A 85 41.17 -3.31 1.70
C THR A 85 39.90 -3.78 2.40
N VAL A 86 39.22 -4.77 1.84
CA VAL A 86 38.00 -5.38 2.37
C VAL A 86 38.11 -6.90 2.51
N GLU A 87 39.34 -7.41 2.62
CA GLU A 87 39.63 -8.83 2.76
C GLU A 87 38.85 -9.42 3.94
N ARG A 88 38.10 -10.49 3.68
CA ARG A 88 37.36 -11.23 4.70
C ARG A 88 37.75 -12.69 4.63
N VAL A 89 38.00 -13.29 5.78
CA VAL A 89 38.22 -14.74 5.90
C VAL A 89 37.15 -15.29 6.83
N TYR A 90 36.36 -16.23 6.33
CA TYR A 90 35.28 -16.87 7.07
C TYR A 90 35.80 -18.13 7.75
N VAL A 91 35.40 -18.33 9.00
CA VAL A 91 35.93 -19.41 9.82
C VAL A 91 34.83 -20.14 10.60
N THR A 92 34.93 -21.46 10.61
CA THR A 92 34.12 -22.36 11.47
C THR A 92 35.04 -23.23 12.32
N GLY A 93 34.56 -23.70 13.47
CA GLY A 93 35.31 -24.58 14.38
C GLY A 93 36.35 -23.88 15.28
N ARG A 94 36.62 -22.58 15.07
CA ARG A 94 37.47 -21.77 15.95
C ARG A 94 36.77 -21.40 17.26
N SER A 95 35.52 -20.99 17.19
CA SER A 95 34.67 -20.68 18.34
C SER A 95 33.32 -21.38 18.20
N ALA A 96 32.44 -21.21 19.19
CA ALA A 96 31.13 -21.87 19.21
C ALA A 96 30.15 -21.38 18.13
N TYR A 97 30.46 -20.27 17.44
CA TYR A 97 29.69 -19.76 16.33
C TYR A 97 30.61 -19.47 15.14
N PRO A 98 30.10 -19.51 13.90
CA PRO A 98 30.86 -19.06 12.74
C PRO A 98 31.27 -17.59 12.87
N GLU A 99 32.51 -17.29 12.49
CA GLU A 99 33.09 -15.96 12.57
C GLU A 99 33.61 -15.52 11.19
N ALA A 100 33.77 -14.21 11.03
CA ALA A 100 34.53 -13.60 9.95
C ALA A 100 35.68 -12.78 10.53
N TRP A 101 36.84 -12.93 9.93
CA TRP A 101 38.05 -12.18 10.24
C TRP A 101 38.28 -11.08 9.21
N GLN A 102 38.69 -9.92 9.69
CA GLN A 102 39.21 -8.82 8.87
C GLN A 102 40.14 -7.96 9.71
N SER A 103 41.28 -7.55 9.15
CA SER A 103 42.18 -6.56 9.74
C SER A 103 42.53 -6.83 11.21
N GLY A 104 42.70 -8.10 11.59
CA GLY A 104 43.11 -8.51 12.93
C GLY A 104 41.98 -8.75 13.94
N SER A 105 40.71 -8.52 13.58
CA SER A 105 39.56 -8.74 14.46
C SER A 105 38.64 -9.83 13.94
N TYR A 106 38.13 -10.65 14.86
CA TYR A 106 37.09 -11.65 14.60
C TYR A 106 35.74 -11.12 15.08
N ARG A 107 34.69 -11.37 14.30
CA ARG A 107 33.30 -11.06 14.64
C ARG A 107 32.39 -12.20 14.20
N ARG A 108 31.28 -12.40 14.92
CA ARG A 108 30.31 -13.43 14.57
C ARG A 108 29.70 -13.13 13.19
N LEU A 109 29.53 -14.18 12.40
CA LEU A 109 28.98 -14.09 11.06
C LEU A 109 27.44 -13.92 11.11
N GLY A 110 26.90 -13.03 10.28
CA GLY A 110 25.47 -12.70 10.28
C GLY A 110 25.15 -11.44 11.09
N VAL A 111 23.94 -10.91 10.93
CA VAL A 111 23.37 -9.84 11.76
C VAL A 111 22.07 -10.36 12.37
N PRO A 112 21.87 -10.22 13.68
CA PRO A 112 20.65 -10.73 14.32
C PRO A 112 19.42 -9.96 13.83
N ALA A 113 18.33 -10.69 13.61
CA ALA A 113 17.05 -10.10 13.24
C ALA A 113 16.50 -9.21 14.37
N PRO A 114 15.79 -8.12 14.06
CA PRO A 114 15.08 -7.37 15.08
C PRO A 114 13.95 -8.21 15.70
N ALA A 115 13.91 -8.28 17.03
CA ALA A 115 12.96 -9.15 17.75
C ALA A 115 11.53 -8.58 17.81
N ALA A 116 11.35 -7.27 17.61
CA ALA A 116 10.07 -6.59 17.74
C ALA A 116 9.67 -5.90 16.44
N ALA A 117 8.38 -5.94 16.11
CA ALA A 117 7.80 -5.14 15.03
C ALA A 117 7.96 -3.64 15.31
N PRO A 118 7.99 -2.79 14.26
CA PRO A 118 7.95 -1.35 14.46
C PRO A 118 6.60 -0.91 15.07
N SER A 119 6.61 0.24 15.74
CA SER A 119 5.38 0.91 16.19
C SER A 119 4.96 1.94 15.15
N THR A 120 3.67 1.95 14.79
CA THR A 120 3.13 2.78 13.72
C THR A 120 1.94 3.60 14.20
N SER A 121 1.94 4.89 13.87
CA SER A 121 0.78 5.78 14.07
C SER A 121 0.46 6.52 12.78
N ALA A 122 -0.79 6.41 12.32
CA ALA A 122 -1.26 7.15 11.15
C ALA A 122 -1.56 8.60 11.53
N SER A 123 -1.09 9.53 10.71
CA SER A 123 -1.47 10.93 10.74
C SER A 123 -2.38 11.19 9.55
N ILE A 124 -3.67 11.35 9.84
CA ILE A 124 -4.71 11.54 8.83
C ILE A 124 -4.71 13.00 8.37
N THR A 125 -4.58 13.21 7.07
CA THR A 125 -4.77 14.51 6.45
C THR A 125 -6.26 14.70 6.19
N ASP A 126 -6.85 15.78 6.71
CA ASP A 126 -8.26 16.06 6.45
C ASP A 126 -8.44 16.53 4.99
N GLU A 127 -9.30 15.82 4.27
CA GLU A 127 -9.53 16.05 2.84
C GLU A 127 -11.02 16.17 2.56
N PHE A 128 -11.40 17.11 1.69
CA PHE A 128 -12.78 17.31 1.31
C PHE A 128 -13.24 16.19 0.36
N SER A 129 -13.85 15.16 0.94
CA SER A 129 -14.23 13.95 0.19
C SER A 129 -15.44 14.19 -0.71
N ARG A 130 -15.69 13.27 -1.63
CA ARG A 130 -16.89 13.29 -2.49
C ARG A 130 -18.18 13.22 -1.67
N GLU A 131 -18.19 12.49 -0.56
CA GLU A 131 -19.33 12.39 0.34
C GLU A 131 -19.59 13.72 1.06
N ASP A 132 -18.53 14.38 1.53
CA ASP A 132 -18.60 15.70 2.15
C ASP A 132 -19.11 16.75 1.16
N PHE A 133 -18.61 16.73 -0.07
CA PHE A 133 -19.07 17.62 -1.14
C PHE A 133 -20.57 17.49 -1.39
N GLN A 134 -21.09 16.26 -1.46
CA GLN A 134 -22.52 16.01 -1.67
C GLN A 134 -23.36 16.41 -0.45
N ALA A 135 -22.88 16.17 0.77
CA ALA A 135 -23.56 16.56 2.00
C ALA A 135 -23.67 18.08 2.11
N VAL A 136 -22.55 18.78 1.94
CA VAL A 136 -22.47 20.24 1.91
C VAL A 136 -23.38 20.83 0.84
N GLY A 137 -23.37 20.27 -0.38
CA GLY A 137 -24.25 20.74 -1.46
C GLY A 137 -25.73 20.66 -1.09
N ARG A 138 -26.16 19.57 -0.45
CA ARG A 138 -27.53 19.43 0.06
C ARG A 138 -27.85 20.43 1.16
N ASP A 139 -26.94 20.66 2.08
CA ASP A 139 -27.14 21.57 3.21
C ASP A 139 -27.26 23.03 2.74
N ILE A 140 -26.42 23.44 1.79
CA ILE A 140 -26.52 24.76 1.15
C ILE A 140 -27.88 24.92 0.46
N LEU A 141 -28.30 23.93 -0.34
CA LEU A 141 -29.60 23.96 -1.02
C LEU A 141 -30.75 24.10 -0.02
N ASN A 142 -30.75 23.29 1.05
CA ASN A 142 -31.78 23.33 2.09
C ASN A 142 -31.79 24.69 2.82
N ALA A 143 -30.62 25.26 3.10
CA ALA A 143 -30.50 26.56 3.77
C ALA A 143 -31.02 27.71 2.90
N VAL A 144 -30.68 27.73 1.60
CA VAL A 144 -31.18 28.75 0.66
C VAL A 144 -32.69 28.59 0.42
N GLU A 145 -33.20 27.35 0.31
CA GLU A 145 -34.64 27.08 0.22
C GLU A 145 -35.39 27.61 1.44
N ALA A 146 -34.91 27.29 2.65
CA ALA A 146 -35.51 27.77 3.89
C ALA A 146 -35.49 29.30 3.98
N ALA A 147 -34.39 29.94 3.58
CA ALA A 147 -34.27 31.40 3.53
C ALA A 147 -35.23 32.03 2.51
N ALA A 148 -35.39 31.42 1.33
CA ALA A 148 -36.32 31.89 0.30
C ALA A 148 -37.78 31.80 0.77
N VAL A 149 -38.15 30.71 1.45
CA VAL A 149 -39.48 30.54 2.05
C VAL A 149 -39.72 31.54 3.17
N ALA A 150 -38.73 31.83 4.00
CA ALA A 150 -38.83 32.82 5.07
C ALA A 150 -38.90 34.27 4.57
N ALA A 151 -38.23 34.58 3.46
CA ALA A 151 -38.25 35.91 2.82
C ALA A 151 -39.53 36.19 2.01
N ARG A 152 -40.45 35.22 1.93
CA ARG A 152 -41.66 35.28 1.11
C ARG A 152 -42.85 35.86 1.88
N THR A 153 -43.61 36.75 1.23
CA THR A 153 -44.86 37.32 1.75
C THR A 153 -46.03 37.09 0.79
N ASN A 154 -47.24 36.98 1.33
CA ASN A 154 -48.47 36.92 0.53
C ASN A 154 -48.73 38.28 -0.11
N SER A 155 -49.18 38.28 -1.36
CA SER A 155 -49.57 39.49 -2.08
C SER A 155 -50.82 39.25 -2.92
N ASN A 156 -51.53 40.33 -3.22
CA ASN A 156 -52.71 40.34 -4.08
C ASN A 156 -52.37 41.03 -5.40
N HIS A 157 -52.83 40.48 -6.51
CA HIS A 157 -52.50 40.97 -7.85
C HIS A 157 -53.75 41.30 -8.67
N GLY A 158 -53.71 42.45 -9.34
CA GLY A 158 -54.84 43.10 -10.00
C GLY A 158 -55.12 44.47 -9.39
N SER A 159 -56.00 45.24 -10.01
CA SER A 159 -56.48 46.51 -9.48
C SER A 159 -57.21 46.28 -8.15
N GLY A 160 -57.17 47.27 -7.25
CA GLY A 160 -57.94 47.27 -6.00
C GLY A 160 -59.45 47.40 -6.25
N THR A 161 -60.22 47.49 -5.16
CA THR A 161 -61.67 47.73 -5.23
C THR A 161 -61.94 49.02 -6.04
N PRO A 162 -62.83 48.98 -7.05
CA PRO A 162 -63.15 50.17 -7.82
C PRO A 162 -63.78 51.28 -6.96
N PRO A 163 -63.68 52.56 -7.37
CA PRO A 163 -64.40 53.64 -6.71
C PRO A 163 -65.93 53.46 -6.82
N PRO A 164 -66.73 54.08 -5.92
CA PRO A 164 -68.19 53.97 -5.93
C PRO A 164 -68.80 54.22 -7.31
N GLY A 165 -69.84 53.46 -7.64
CA GLY A 165 -70.56 53.59 -8.90
C GLY A 165 -71.45 54.82 -8.94
N ASN A 166 -72.12 55.03 -10.08
CA ASN A 166 -73.13 56.08 -10.21
C ASN A 166 -74.46 55.65 -9.56
N LEU A 167 -75.37 56.60 -9.33
CA LEU A 167 -76.77 56.33 -8.95
C LEU A 167 -76.96 55.57 -7.61
N GLY A 168 -76.03 55.74 -6.66
CA GLY A 168 -76.11 55.12 -5.34
C GLY A 168 -75.61 53.69 -5.28
N ALA A 169 -75.03 53.17 -6.37
CA ALA A 169 -74.35 51.88 -6.39
C ALA A 169 -72.99 51.96 -5.68
N ILE A 170 -72.63 50.88 -4.97
CA ILE A 170 -71.39 50.78 -4.21
C ILE A 170 -70.64 49.50 -4.55
N TRP A 171 -69.31 49.55 -4.44
CA TRP A 171 -68.47 48.37 -4.45
C TRP A 171 -68.18 47.98 -3.01
N LEU A 172 -68.41 46.70 -2.70
CA LEU A 172 -68.13 46.09 -1.40
C LEU A 172 -67.00 45.07 -1.56
N ASP A 173 -66.17 44.92 -0.54
CA ASP A 173 -65.10 43.91 -0.49
C ASP A 173 -65.27 42.91 0.65
N ASP A 174 -64.29 42.02 0.81
CA ASP A 174 -64.28 40.97 1.83
C ASP A 174 -64.24 41.48 3.28
N ASN A 175 -63.90 42.76 3.49
CA ASN A 175 -63.84 43.39 4.81
C ASN A 175 -65.15 44.08 5.20
N ASP A 176 -66.09 44.25 4.27
CA ASP A 176 -67.38 44.93 4.51
C ASP A 176 -68.40 44.05 5.26
N GLY A 177 -68.07 42.81 5.62
CA GLY A 177 -68.93 41.94 6.43
C GLY A 177 -70.16 41.39 5.69
N VAL A 178 -70.21 41.51 4.36
CA VAL A 178 -71.36 41.10 3.52
C VAL A 178 -71.23 39.67 2.96
N GLY A 179 -70.37 38.85 3.58
CA GLY A 179 -70.18 37.44 3.23
C GLY A 179 -69.48 37.19 1.89
N LEU A 180 -68.60 38.10 1.45
CA LEU A 180 -67.71 37.90 0.31
C LEU A 180 -66.49 37.07 0.72
N GLY A 181 -66.02 36.18 -0.16
CA GLY A 181 -64.78 35.44 0.05
C GLY A 181 -63.55 36.31 -0.17
N ALA A 182 -62.38 35.87 0.34
CA ALA A 182 -61.15 36.64 0.21
C ALA A 182 -60.86 37.03 -1.25
N ARG A 183 -60.49 38.30 -1.50
CA ARG A 183 -60.18 38.84 -2.85
C ARG A 183 -61.37 38.86 -3.82
N GLN A 184 -62.60 38.77 -3.31
CA GLN A 184 -63.82 39.02 -4.08
C GLN A 184 -64.29 40.45 -3.84
N VAL A 185 -64.94 41.02 -4.85
CA VAL A 185 -65.69 42.27 -4.70
C VAL A 185 -67.14 42.03 -5.12
N GLY A 186 -68.06 42.82 -4.57
CA GLY A 186 -69.47 42.83 -4.92
C GLY A 186 -69.87 44.18 -5.46
N TYR A 187 -70.50 44.22 -6.64
CA TYR A 187 -71.21 45.42 -7.09
C TYR A 187 -72.63 45.38 -6.53
N ALA A 188 -72.96 46.35 -5.68
CA ALA A 188 -74.19 46.38 -4.90
C ALA A 188 -75.03 47.61 -5.29
N VAL A 189 -76.28 47.38 -5.68
CA VAL A 189 -77.24 48.44 -6.08
C VAL A 189 -78.43 48.50 -5.12
N PRO A 190 -78.94 49.70 -4.76
CA PRO A 190 -80.05 49.82 -3.80
C PRO A 190 -81.31 49.11 -4.30
N CYS A 191 -81.97 48.33 -3.43
CA CYS A 191 -83.18 47.59 -3.78
C CYS A 191 -84.31 47.78 -2.76
N THR A 192 -85.54 47.49 -3.16
CA THR A 192 -86.70 47.41 -2.25
C THR A 192 -87.00 45.95 -1.93
N LEU A 193 -87.08 45.62 -0.64
CA LEU A 193 -87.41 44.27 -0.16
C LEU A 193 -88.91 43.97 -0.25
N GLY A 194 -89.23 42.76 -0.73
CA GLY A 194 -90.59 42.23 -0.91
C GLY A 194 -90.69 41.48 -2.25
N PRO A 195 -91.50 40.41 -2.39
CA PRO A 195 -91.68 39.76 -3.68
C PRO A 195 -92.67 40.57 -4.56
N PRO A 196 -92.28 40.98 -5.79
CA PRO A 196 -90.97 40.80 -6.44
C PRO A 196 -89.92 41.85 -6.01
N VAL A 197 -88.65 41.41 -5.83
CA VAL A 197 -87.53 42.31 -5.51
C VAL A 197 -87.29 43.24 -6.69
N ALA A 198 -87.17 44.54 -6.42
CA ALA A 198 -86.93 45.56 -7.44
C ALA A 198 -85.68 46.35 -7.12
N ILE A 199 -84.86 46.61 -8.15
CA ILE A 199 -83.73 47.55 -8.07
C ILE A 199 -84.28 48.96 -8.26
N THR A 200 -83.78 49.91 -7.46
CA THR A 200 -84.31 51.29 -7.38
C THR A 200 -84.11 52.07 -8.68
N ALA A 201 -83.04 51.77 -9.43
CA ALA A 201 -82.74 52.38 -10.73
C ALA A 201 -83.04 51.43 -11.90
N ALA A 202 -83.78 51.90 -12.90
CA ALA A 202 -84.15 51.10 -14.08
C ALA A 202 -82.94 50.69 -14.95
N SER A 203 -81.85 51.48 -14.93
CA SER A 203 -80.59 51.18 -15.64
C SER A 203 -79.85 49.96 -15.09
N ASP A 204 -80.15 49.56 -13.84
CA ASP A 204 -79.49 48.46 -13.13
C ASP A 204 -80.33 47.17 -13.09
N ALA A 205 -81.54 47.17 -13.67
CA ALA A 205 -82.46 46.03 -13.66
C ALA A 205 -81.86 44.75 -14.26
N TYR A 206 -80.86 44.85 -15.13
CA TYR A 206 -80.14 43.72 -15.72
C TYR A 206 -79.38 42.88 -14.67
N LEU A 207 -79.06 43.45 -13.49
CA LEU A 207 -78.37 42.72 -12.41
C LEU A 207 -79.26 41.66 -11.73
N LEU A 208 -80.59 41.74 -11.91
CA LEU A 208 -81.53 40.71 -11.41
C LEU A 208 -81.55 39.46 -12.28
N ASP A 209 -80.85 39.44 -13.43
CA ASP A 209 -80.79 38.27 -14.28
C ASP A 209 -80.17 37.08 -13.52
N PRO A 210 -80.84 35.91 -13.48
CA PRO A 210 -80.33 34.74 -12.77
C PRO A 210 -78.92 34.31 -13.20
N VAL A 211 -78.49 34.62 -14.43
CA VAL A 211 -77.16 34.28 -14.95
C VAL A 211 -76.02 34.92 -14.14
N LEU A 212 -76.27 36.04 -13.47
CA LEU A 212 -75.30 36.77 -12.67
C LEU A 212 -75.20 36.27 -11.22
N GLY A 213 -76.14 35.43 -10.77
CA GLY A 213 -76.10 34.84 -9.43
C GLY A 213 -76.15 35.84 -8.27
N GLY A 214 -76.83 36.98 -8.47
CA GLY A 214 -76.94 38.02 -7.45
C GLY A 214 -77.72 37.60 -6.20
N ARG A 215 -77.50 38.31 -5.09
CA ARG A 215 -78.18 38.09 -3.81
C ARG A 215 -78.47 39.40 -3.08
N THR A 216 -79.46 39.41 -2.20
CA THR A 216 -79.71 40.53 -1.30
C THR A 216 -78.69 40.59 -0.16
N VAL A 217 -78.15 41.76 0.12
CA VAL A 217 -77.27 42.03 1.26
C VAL A 217 -77.71 43.30 1.99
N VAL A 218 -77.48 43.35 3.30
CA VAL A 218 -77.71 44.55 4.10
C VAL A 218 -76.36 45.21 4.35
N TYR A 219 -76.22 46.47 3.93
CA TYR A 219 -75.02 47.26 4.19
C TYR A 219 -75.41 48.64 4.71
N SER A 220 -74.80 49.06 5.82
CA SER A 220 -75.08 50.35 6.47
C SER A 220 -76.58 50.65 6.67
N ALA A 221 -77.34 49.64 7.11
CA ALA A 221 -78.80 49.71 7.35
C ALA A 221 -79.68 49.94 6.11
N ALA A 222 -79.17 49.69 4.90
CA ALA A 222 -79.95 49.68 3.66
C ALA A 222 -79.80 48.35 2.92
N ASP A 223 -80.84 48.00 2.16
CA ASP A 223 -80.90 46.77 1.37
C ASP A 223 -80.34 46.99 -0.03
N TYR A 224 -79.43 46.11 -0.42
CA TYR A 224 -78.80 46.12 -1.73
C TYR A 224 -78.96 44.77 -2.42
N TRP A 225 -79.08 44.79 -3.75
CA TRP A 225 -78.86 43.62 -4.60
C TRP A 225 -77.40 43.60 -5.05
N MET A 226 -76.67 42.54 -4.73
CA MET A 226 -75.23 42.43 -4.96
C MET A 226 -74.90 41.27 -5.88
N VAL A 227 -74.08 41.53 -6.90
CA VAL A 227 -73.44 40.52 -7.75
C VAL A 227 -71.95 40.46 -7.38
N SER A 228 -71.47 39.28 -7.00
CA SER A 228 -70.07 39.08 -6.59
C SER A 228 -69.20 38.58 -7.74
N VAL A 229 -67.95 39.03 -7.76
CA VAL A 229 -66.95 38.67 -8.77
C VAL A 229 -65.62 38.42 -8.07
N ARG A 230 -64.86 37.41 -8.51
CA ARG A 230 -63.49 37.21 -8.04
C ARG A 230 -62.60 38.28 -8.66
N TRP A 231 -61.97 39.09 -7.82
CA TRP A 231 -61.37 40.34 -8.27
C TRP A 231 -59.86 40.23 -8.45
N GLN A 232 -59.16 39.70 -7.45
CA GLN A 232 -57.70 39.65 -7.43
C GLN A 232 -57.17 38.22 -7.35
N ALA A 233 -55.99 38.02 -7.94
CA ALA A 233 -55.24 36.79 -7.82
C ALA A 233 -54.41 36.74 -6.54
N ALA A 234 -54.23 35.53 -6.03
CA ALA A 234 -53.31 35.25 -4.94
C ALA A 234 -51.90 35.05 -5.52
N GLY A 235 -50.89 35.64 -4.88
CA GLY A 235 -49.51 35.41 -5.25
C GLY A 235 -48.55 35.64 -4.10
N TYR A 236 -47.27 35.62 -4.44
CA TYR A 236 -46.18 35.78 -3.50
C TYR A 236 -45.18 36.81 -4.01
N GLN A 237 -44.48 37.44 -3.08
CA GLN A 237 -43.30 38.25 -3.35
C GLN A 237 -42.17 37.79 -2.44
N ILE A 238 -40.93 37.86 -2.93
CA ILE A 238 -39.73 37.56 -2.15
C ILE A 238 -38.96 38.85 -1.92
N ASN A 239 -38.62 39.14 -0.67
CA ASN A 239 -37.72 40.24 -0.34
C ASN A 239 -36.27 39.83 -0.65
N SER A 240 -35.74 40.31 -1.78
CA SER A 240 -34.39 39.99 -2.25
C SER A 240 -33.28 40.47 -1.29
N GLY A 241 -33.51 41.55 -0.53
CA GLY A 241 -32.55 42.03 0.47
C GLY A 241 -32.43 41.09 1.67
N THR A 242 -33.57 40.63 2.20
CA THR A 242 -33.61 39.63 3.28
C THR A 242 -32.97 38.31 2.84
N LEU A 243 -33.31 37.84 1.64
CA LEU A 243 -32.74 36.62 1.08
C LEU A 243 -31.23 36.75 0.85
N SER A 244 -30.75 37.86 0.30
CA SER A 244 -29.31 38.11 0.10
C SER A 244 -28.56 38.08 1.43
N THR A 245 -29.12 38.68 2.48
CA THR A 245 -28.49 38.68 3.81
C THR A 245 -28.35 37.25 4.35
N ALA A 246 -29.37 36.41 4.16
CA ALA A 246 -29.32 35.02 4.57
C ALA A 246 -28.29 34.19 3.77
N ILE A 247 -28.17 34.42 2.46
CA ILE A 247 -27.17 33.74 1.61
C ILE A 247 -25.75 34.16 1.99
N GLN A 248 -25.51 35.43 2.34
CA GLN A 248 -24.21 35.92 2.80
C GLN A 248 -23.76 35.32 4.14
N ALA A 249 -24.70 34.81 4.94
CA ALA A 249 -24.41 34.15 6.21
C ALA A 249 -23.90 32.71 6.04
N LEU A 250 -24.00 32.13 4.83
CA LEU A 250 -23.46 30.80 4.55
C LEU A 250 -21.93 30.85 4.53
N THR A 251 -21.30 29.88 5.19
CA THR A 251 -19.84 29.82 5.36
C THR A 251 -19.21 28.74 4.49
N LYS A 252 -17.94 28.97 4.11
CA LYS A 252 -17.16 28.06 3.28
C LYS A 252 -16.67 26.87 4.12
N PRO A 253 -17.05 25.63 3.79
CA PRO A 253 -16.54 24.44 4.46
C PRO A 253 -15.09 24.12 4.03
N PRO A 254 -14.36 23.27 4.78
CA PRO A 254 -14.79 22.62 6.03
C PRO A 254 -14.68 23.50 7.28
N GLU A 255 -13.80 24.51 7.28
CA GLU A 255 -13.49 25.31 8.47
C GLU A 255 -14.62 26.26 8.90
N ASN A 256 -15.50 26.65 7.97
CA ASN A 256 -16.63 27.56 8.22
C ASN A 256 -16.23 28.95 8.77
N THR A 257 -15.02 29.41 8.44
CA THR A 257 -14.45 30.67 8.95
C THR A 257 -14.66 31.86 8.02
N ALA A 258 -14.97 31.62 6.74
CA ALA A 258 -15.13 32.65 5.71
C ALA A 258 -16.50 32.52 5.01
N PRO A 259 -17.05 33.59 4.43
CA PRO A 259 -18.29 33.52 3.67
C PRO A 259 -18.15 32.65 2.42
N LEU A 260 -19.16 31.82 2.15
CA LEU A 260 -19.23 30.92 1.00
C LEU A 260 -19.38 31.69 -0.32
N PHE A 261 -20.24 32.72 -0.31
CA PHE A 261 -20.51 33.57 -1.46
C PHE A 261 -20.00 34.98 -1.21
N THR A 262 -19.44 35.62 -2.22
CA THR A 262 -19.18 37.06 -2.18
C THR A 262 -20.51 37.82 -2.12
N VAL A 263 -20.47 39.07 -1.62
CA VAL A 263 -21.66 39.95 -1.57
C VAL A 263 -22.32 40.09 -2.94
N ALA A 264 -21.53 40.17 -4.02
CA ALA A 264 -22.02 40.26 -5.39
C ALA A 264 -22.75 38.98 -5.82
N GLN A 265 -22.18 37.81 -5.56
CA GLN A 265 -22.80 36.51 -5.87
C GLN A 265 -24.08 36.29 -5.07
N ALA A 266 -24.07 36.60 -3.77
CA ALA A 266 -25.25 36.47 -2.93
C ALA A 266 -26.41 37.36 -3.41
N ASN A 267 -26.11 38.61 -3.81
CA ASN A 267 -27.09 39.52 -4.41
C ASN A 267 -27.63 38.97 -5.74
N GLN A 268 -26.78 38.38 -6.58
CA GLN A 268 -27.18 37.81 -7.87
C GLN A 268 -28.08 36.58 -7.69
N ILE A 269 -27.74 35.68 -6.75
CA ILE A 269 -28.55 34.50 -6.42
C ILE A 269 -29.91 34.94 -5.87
N ALA A 270 -29.92 35.84 -4.87
CA ALA A 270 -31.16 36.36 -4.29
C ALA A 270 -32.04 37.07 -5.33
N GLY A 271 -31.43 37.86 -6.22
CA GLY A 271 -32.12 38.53 -7.32
C GLY A 271 -32.81 37.54 -8.24
N ARG A 272 -32.09 36.51 -8.71
CA ARG A 272 -32.64 35.46 -9.59
C ARG A 272 -33.78 34.67 -8.94
N ILE A 273 -33.67 34.35 -7.65
CA ILE A 273 -34.75 33.66 -6.92
C ILE A 273 -35.97 34.59 -6.79
N SER A 274 -35.76 35.87 -6.46
CA SER A 274 -36.86 36.84 -6.35
C SER A 274 -37.54 37.13 -7.69
N ASP A 275 -36.79 37.05 -8.79
CA ASP A 275 -37.29 37.28 -10.15
C ASP A 275 -38.34 36.26 -10.58
N LEU A 276 -38.29 35.03 -10.03
CA LEU A 276 -39.30 33.99 -10.26
C LEU A 276 -40.70 34.42 -9.82
N PHE A 277 -40.79 35.36 -8.89
CA PHE A 277 -42.04 35.90 -8.33
C PHE A 277 -42.28 37.36 -8.74
N SER A 278 -41.47 37.91 -9.64
CA SER A 278 -41.50 39.33 -9.94
C SER A 278 -42.70 39.72 -10.79
N THR A 279 -43.46 40.71 -10.31
CA THR A 279 -44.62 41.26 -11.02
C THR A 279 -44.26 42.08 -12.25
N THR A 280 -42.99 42.44 -12.41
CA THR A 280 -42.48 43.21 -13.55
C THR A 280 -41.92 42.33 -14.66
N LYS A 281 -41.88 41.00 -14.47
CA LYS A 281 -41.33 40.05 -15.42
C LYS A 281 -42.43 39.16 -15.99
N ASP A 282 -42.26 38.76 -17.25
CA ASP A 282 -43.14 37.80 -17.88
C ASP A 282 -42.90 36.37 -17.35
N PRO A 283 -43.96 35.54 -17.24
CA PRO A 283 -45.33 35.78 -17.71
C PRO A 283 -46.24 36.52 -16.71
N ILE A 284 -45.76 36.80 -15.49
CA ILE A 284 -46.57 37.40 -14.40
C ILE A 284 -47.09 38.79 -14.81
N ALA A 285 -46.22 39.63 -15.38
CA ALA A 285 -46.60 40.96 -15.85
C ALA A 285 -47.77 40.92 -16.85
N THR A 286 -47.68 40.01 -17.83
CA THR A 286 -48.74 39.76 -18.82
C THR A 286 -50.05 39.25 -18.20
N TYR A 287 -49.98 38.37 -17.19
CA TYR A 287 -51.16 37.91 -16.48
C TYR A 287 -51.84 39.04 -15.69
N ILE A 288 -51.06 39.88 -15.01
CA ILE A 288 -51.58 41.04 -14.28
C ILE A 288 -52.23 42.04 -15.23
N SER A 289 -51.62 42.34 -16.38
CA SER A 289 -52.25 43.23 -17.37
C SER A 289 -53.56 42.68 -17.91
N THR A 290 -53.65 41.36 -18.10
CA THR A 290 -54.89 40.69 -18.54
C THR A 290 -55.99 40.81 -17.48
N ILE A 291 -55.65 40.58 -16.21
CA ILE A 291 -56.59 40.77 -15.08
C ILE A 291 -57.06 42.22 -15.04
N ASN A 292 -56.15 43.19 -15.10
CA ASN A 292 -56.49 44.63 -15.06
C ASN A 292 -57.41 45.05 -16.22
N ALA A 293 -57.17 44.53 -17.43
CA ALA A 293 -58.03 44.80 -18.58
C ALA A 293 -59.45 44.23 -18.41
N LEU A 294 -59.57 43.01 -17.85
CA LEU A 294 -60.85 42.38 -17.57
C LEU A 294 -61.60 43.05 -16.41
N GLN A 295 -60.89 43.48 -15.36
CA GLN A 295 -61.45 44.28 -14.28
C GLN A 295 -62.01 45.61 -14.82
N ALA A 296 -61.26 46.32 -15.66
CA ALA A 296 -61.72 47.55 -16.30
C ALA A 296 -62.98 47.31 -17.15
N ARG A 297 -63.04 46.18 -17.88
CA ARG A 297 -64.22 45.78 -18.65
C ARG A 297 -65.44 45.50 -17.77
N VAL A 298 -65.25 44.85 -16.62
CA VAL A 298 -66.33 44.64 -15.63
C VAL A 298 -66.85 45.98 -15.10
N VAL A 299 -65.95 46.91 -14.73
CA VAL A 299 -66.32 48.26 -14.28
C VAL A 299 -67.10 49.02 -15.35
N GLU A 300 -66.67 48.96 -16.61
CA GLU A 300 -67.34 49.59 -17.74
C GLU A 300 -68.77 49.04 -17.92
N LEU A 301 -68.94 47.72 -17.81
CA LEU A 301 -70.24 47.07 -18.00
C LEU A 301 -71.23 47.38 -16.87
N VAL A 302 -70.76 47.67 -15.65
CA VAL A 302 -71.65 48.00 -14.53
C VAL A 302 -71.96 49.49 -14.39
N ASN A 303 -71.07 50.39 -14.81
CA ASN A 303 -71.21 51.84 -14.65
C ASN A 303 -71.84 52.53 -15.89
N VAL A 304 -73.05 52.13 -16.30
CA VAL A 304 -73.74 52.71 -17.48
C VAL A 304 -75.19 53.12 -17.18
N SER A 305 -75.56 54.35 -17.54
CA SER A 305 -76.89 54.95 -17.30
C SER A 305 -77.97 54.62 -18.34
N VAL A 306 -77.68 53.73 -19.29
CA VAL A 306 -78.55 53.36 -20.42
C VAL A 306 -79.10 51.96 -20.21
N THR A 307 -80.33 51.67 -20.64
CA THR A 307 -80.93 50.32 -20.61
C THR A 307 -80.48 49.49 -21.82
N ASP A 308 -79.87 48.32 -21.58
CA ASP A 308 -79.40 47.39 -22.64
C ASP A 308 -79.76 45.93 -22.29
N PRO A 309 -80.54 45.23 -23.14
CA PRO A 309 -81.02 43.87 -22.87
C PRO A 309 -79.94 42.77 -22.94
N VAL A 310 -78.76 42.99 -23.54
CA VAL A 310 -77.71 41.96 -23.67
C VAL A 310 -76.59 42.12 -22.61
N ARG A 311 -76.72 43.13 -21.74
CA ARG A 311 -75.70 43.50 -20.76
C ARG A 311 -75.41 42.42 -19.73
N ALA A 312 -76.45 41.75 -19.21
CA ALA A 312 -76.27 40.68 -18.22
C ALA A 312 -75.39 39.54 -18.76
N TYR A 313 -75.58 39.15 -20.01
CA TYR A 313 -74.76 38.13 -20.68
C TYR A 313 -73.31 38.62 -20.87
N SER A 314 -73.13 39.87 -21.32
CA SER A 314 -71.80 40.47 -21.51
C SER A 314 -71.02 40.58 -20.20
N LEU A 315 -71.70 40.94 -19.10
CA LEU A 315 -71.11 41.01 -17.76
C LEU A 315 -70.75 39.61 -17.24
N ASN A 316 -71.62 38.62 -17.44
CA ASN A 316 -71.32 37.23 -17.08
C ASN A 316 -70.10 36.70 -17.86
N THR A 317 -70.02 36.96 -19.18
CA THR A 317 -68.85 36.57 -19.99
C THR A 317 -67.56 37.23 -19.49
N ALA A 318 -67.59 38.52 -19.17
CA ALA A 318 -66.44 39.22 -18.61
C ALA A 318 -66.03 38.68 -17.23
N GLY A 319 -67.00 38.35 -16.36
CA GLY A 319 -66.76 37.75 -15.05
C GLY A 319 -66.15 36.35 -15.14
N VAL A 320 -66.65 35.49 -16.04
CA VAL A 320 -66.06 34.16 -16.30
C VAL A 320 -64.63 34.27 -16.82
N ALA A 321 -64.37 35.20 -17.75
CA ALA A 321 -63.03 35.45 -18.26
C ALA A 321 -62.07 35.97 -17.18
N LEU A 322 -62.55 36.85 -16.30
CA LEU A 322 -61.79 37.36 -15.15
C LEU A 322 -61.44 36.25 -14.16
N ASN A 323 -62.41 35.39 -13.82
CA ASN A 323 -62.18 34.22 -12.96
C ASN A 323 -61.07 33.32 -13.54
N ALA A 324 -61.15 33.00 -14.84
CA ALA A 324 -60.15 32.19 -15.51
C ALA A 324 -58.76 32.85 -15.54
N ALA A 325 -58.68 34.18 -15.70
CA ALA A 325 -57.41 34.90 -15.66
C ALA A 325 -56.80 34.94 -14.25
N VAL A 326 -57.65 35.11 -13.23
CA VAL A 326 -57.26 35.06 -11.81
C VAL A 326 -56.75 33.67 -11.41
N ASP A 327 -57.42 32.61 -11.87
CA ASP A 327 -56.99 31.23 -11.63
C ASP A 327 -55.65 30.95 -12.29
N ARG A 328 -55.46 31.34 -13.57
CA ARG A 328 -54.17 31.16 -14.26
C ARG A 328 -52.99 31.78 -13.53
N LEU A 329 -53.14 33.00 -12.98
CA LEU A 329 -52.08 33.64 -12.22
C LEU A 329 -51.85 32.96 -10.86
N THR A 330 -52.94 32.57 -10.18
CA THR A 330 -52.86 31.87 -8.90
C THR A 330 -52.18 30.49 -9.05
N ASP A 331 -52.51 29.76 -10.12
CA ASP A 331 -51.91 28.49 -10.49
C ASP A 331 -50.44 28.67 -10.87
N HIS A 332 -50.10 29.74 -11.58
CA HIS A 332 -48.71 30.06 -11.90
C HIS A 332 -47.85 30.22 -10.64
N PHE A 333 -48.29 31.02 -9.66
CA PHE A 333 -47.57 31.17 -8.40
C PHE A 333 -47.50 29.86 -7.60
N THR A 334 -48.56 29.05 -7.62
CA THR A 334 -48.59 27.74 -6.98
C THR A 334 -47.54 26.80 -7.60
N ASN A 335 -47.46 26.77 -8.93
CA ASN A 335 -46.51 25.94 -9.68
C ASN A 335 -45.06 26.41 -9.48
N VAL A 336 -44.82 27.73 -9.56
CA VAL A 336 -43.48 28.30 -9.29
C VAL A 336 -43.04 27.96 -7.87
N ASN A 337 -43.95 28.04 -6.89
CA ASN A 337 -43.64 27.68 -5.53
C ASN A 337 -43.34 26.18 -5.36
N ALA A 338 -44.10 25.30 -6.01
CA ALA A 338 -43.84 23.86 -6.00
C ALA A 338 -42.49 23.51 -6.65
N ALA A 339 -42.06 24.28 -7.65
CA ALA A 339 -40.79 24.12 -8.35
C ALA A 339 -39.63 24.95 -7.76
N LEU A 340 -39.83 25.62 -6.62
CA LEU A 340 -38.85 26.54 -6.04
C LEU A 340 -37.52 25.86 -5.77
N ARG A 341 -37.54 24.70 -5.11
CA ARG A 341 -36.34 23.91 -4.80
C ARG A 341 -35.52 23.58 -6.05
N ALA A 342 -36.17 23.06 -7.09
CA ALA A 342 -35.52 22.72 -8.35
C ALA A 342 -34.94 23.96 -9.05
N SER A 343 -35.64 25.10 -8.96
CA SER A 343 -35.15 26.36 -9.53
C SER A 343 -33.93 26.89 -8.78
N ILE A 344 -33.91 26.79 -7.45
CA ILE A 344 -32.76 27.16 -6.61
C ILE A 344 -31.56 26.25 -6.93
N GLU A 345 -31.78 24.94 -7.05
CA GLU A 345 -30.72 23.99 -7.42
C GLU A 345 -30.07 24.37 -8.75
N GLN A 346 -30.86 24.66 -9.79
CA GLN A 346 -30.33 25.10 -11.08
C GLN A 346 -29.51 26.41 -10.97
N ILE A 347 -29.95 27.36 -10.14
CA ILE A 347 -29.22 28.60 -9.91
C ILE A 347 -27.89 28.32 -9.20
N LEU A 348 -27.87 27.44 -8.20
CA LEU A 348 -26.67 27.13 -7.41
C LEU A 348 -25.65 26.30 -8.18
N LEU A 349 -26.06 25.48 -9.14
CA LEU A 349 -25.15 24.70 -10.00
C LEU A 349 -24.16 25.60 -10.77
N GLU A 350 -24.56 26.83 -11.10
CA GLU A 350 -23.67 27.80 -11.75
C GLU A 350 -22.57 28.35 -10.83
N TYR A 351 -22.64 28.06 -9.53
CA TYR A 351 -21.67 28.48 -8.52
C TYR A 351 -20.94 27.30 -7.87
N VAL A 352 -20.93 26.13 -8.52
CA VAL A 352 -20.30 24.92 -7.96
C VAL A 352 -18.81 25.12 -7.60
N ASP A 353 -18.12 25.98 -8.34
CA ASP A 353 -16.69 26.28 -8.18
C ASP A 353 -16.34 27.04 -6.88
N VAL A 354 -17.34 27.51 -6.12
CA VAL A 354 -17.10 28.17 -4.81
C VAL A 354 -16.72 27.15 -3.73
N LEU A 355 -17.07 25.88 -3.93
CA LEU A 355 -16.72 24.79 -3.03
C LEU A 355 -15.26 24.36 -3.22
N PRO A 356 -14.60 23.83 -2.17
CA PRO A 356 -13.28 23.23 -2.32
C PRO A 356 -13.28 22.10 -3.36
N PRO A 357 -12.15 21.89 -4.06
CA PRO A 357 -12.03 20.78 -5.00
C PRO A 357 -12.19 19.44 -4.26
N ILE A 358 -12.85 18.49 -4.93
CA ILE A 358 -13.05 17.14 -4.41
C ILE A 358 -11.71 16.41 -4.45
N VAL A 359 -11.35 15.75 -3.36
CA VAL A 359 -10.23 14.81 -3.34
C VAL A 359 -10.79 13.39 -3.34
N ASP A 360 -10.39 12.60 -4.34
CA ASP A 360 -10.74 11.19 -4.41
C ASP A 360 -9.81 10.40 -3.48
N ARG A 361 -10.37 9.87 -2.39
CA ARG A 361 -9.63 9.07 -1.42
C ARG A 361 -9.30 7.70 -2.01
N LEU A 362 -8.02 7.34 -1.98
CA LEU A 362 -7.48 6.06 -2.41
C LEU A 362 -6.96 5.32 -1.18
N LEU A 363 -7.82 4.46 -0.63
CA LEU A 363 -7.47 3.64 0.54
C LEU A 363 -6.50 2.53 0.16
N GLU A 364 -5.43 2.41 0.91
CA GLU A 364 -4.47 1.32 0.83
C GLU A 364 -4.17 0.73 2.20
N THR A 365 -3.83 -0.56 2.23
CA THR A 365 -3.48 -1.26 3.46
C THR A 365 -1.96 -1.47 3.51
N ARG A 366 -1.30 -0.87 4.50
CA ARG A 366 0.15 -0.92 4.70
C ARG A 366 0.50 -1.75 5.94
N GLY A 367 1.51 -2.61 5.81
CA GLY A 367 2.24 -3.24 6.90
C GLY A 367 3.73 -2.96 6.75
N TYR A 368 4.43 -2.75 7.87
CA TYR A 368 5.84 -2.38 7.86
C TYR A 368 6.72 -3.47 8.48
N ILE A 369 7.93 -3.60 7.96
CA ILE A 369 9.02 -4.40 8.54
C ILE A 369 10.31 -3.58 8.47
N TYR A 370 11.29 -3.93 9.29
CA TYR A 370 12.63 -3.33 9.17
C TYR A 370 13.73 -4.36 9.35
N THR A 371 14.92 -4.03 8.85
CA THR A 371 16.15 -4.82 8.98
C THR A 371 17.25 -3.94 9.57
N TYR A 372 18.28 -4.57 10.14
CA TYR A 372 19.50 -3.89 10.59
C TYR A 372 20.61 -4.02 9.56
N VAL A 373 21.42 -2.97 9.44
CA VAL A 373 22.61 -2.93 8.58
C VAL A 373 23.85 -2.69 9.43
N SER A 374 24.83 -3.59 9.34
CA SER A 374 26.11 -3.47 10.04
C SER A 374 27.07 -2.46 9.39
N ASP A 375 28.18 -2.16 10.06
CA ASP A 375 29.31 -1.38 9.53
C ASP A 375 29.95 -2.02 8.28
N TRP A 376 29.64 -3.28 8.05
CA TRP A 376 30.07 -4.07 6.90
C TRP A 376 29.10 -4.12 5.73
N GLY A 377 27.98 -3.40 5.83
CA GLY A 377 26.91 -3.41 4.82
C GLY A 377 26.10 -4.71 4.82
N GLU A 378 26.19 -5.51 5.88
CA GLU A 378 25.45 -6.77 6.00
C GLU A 378 24.06 -6.48 6.53
N GLU A 379 23.04 -7.01 5.86
CA GLU A 379 21.63 -6.81 6.21
C GLU A 379 21.07 -8.03 6.94
N SER A 380 20.34 -7.79 8.03
CA SER A 380 19.69 -8.85 8.82
C SER A 380 18.42 -9.40 8.15
N ALA A 381 17.90 -10.49 8.71
CA ALA A 381 16.50 -10.88 8.48
C ALA A 381 15.54 -9.75 8.93
N PRO A 382 14.33 -9.68 8.36
CA PRO A 382 13.35 -8.68 8.75
C PRO A 382 12.78 -8.90 10.15
N SER A 383 12.33 -7.81 10.75
CA SER A 383 11.49 -7.82 11.95
C SER A 383 10.15 -8.52 11.68
N PRO A 384 9.41 -8.91 12.74
CA PRO A 384 7.99 -9.18 12.61
C PRO A 384 7.25 -7.99 11.97
N VAL A 385 6.17 -8.27 11.24
CA VAL A 385 5.33 -7.24 10.61
C VAL A 385 4.49 -6.50 11.64
N THR A 386 4.27 -5.20 11.42
CA THR A 386 3.28 -4.41 12.17
C THR A 386 1.86 -4.94 11.98
N PRO A 387 0.92 -4.58 12.87
CA PRO A 387 -0.49 -4.59 12.52
C PRO A 387 -0.72 -3.82 11.21
N LEU A 388 -1.64 -4.31 10.38
CA LEU A 388 -1.99 -3.68 9.11
C LEU A 388 -2.78 -2.39 9.39
N LEU A 389 -2.41 -1.32 8.71
CA LEU A 389 -3.09 -0.03 8.75
C LEU A 389 -3.76 0.24 7.41
N THR A 390 -5.05 0.57 7.40
CA THR A 390 -5.74 1.05 6.20
C THR A 390 -5.84 2.56 6.28
N ILE A 391 -5.16 3.26 5.36
CA ILE A 391 -5.06 4.71 5.33
C ILE A 391 -5.22 5.22 3.90
N ASP A 392 -5.44 6.53 3.74
CA ASP A 392 -5.42 7.14 2.41
C ASP A 392 -3.98 7.28 1.87
N GLN A 393 -3.82 7.31 0.56
CA GLN A 393 -2.52 7.54 -0.09
C GLN A 393 -1.86 8.87 0.33
N ASN A 394 -2.64 9.89 0.67
CA ASN A 394 -2.15 11.20 1.09
C ASN A 394 -1.92 11.30 2.61
N ASP A 395 -2.26 10.26 3.37
CA ASP A 395 -1.92 10.17 4.79
C ASP A 395 -0.44 9.78 4.97
N SER A 396 0.13 10.21 6.09
CA SER A 396 1.48 9.82 6.49
C SER A 396 1.45 8.84 7.66
N VAL A 397 2.48 8.00 7.76
CA VAL A 397 2.63 7.07 8.88
C VAL A 397 3.94 7.35 9.59
N ASP A 398 3.86 7.70 10.86
CA ASP A 398 5.03 7.73 11.73
C ASP A 398 5.37 6.30 12.14
N VAL A 399 6.56 5.85 11.72
CA VAL A 399 7.13 4.55 12.07
C VAL A 399 8.24 4.78 13.09
N SER A 400 8.23 4.01 14.17
CA SER A 400 9.28 4.04 15.18
C SER A 400 9.76 2.64 15.53
N ILE A 401 11.05 2.52 15.82
CA ILE A 401 11.68 1.28 16.26
C ILE A 401 12.18 1.42 17.69
N GLY A 402 12.30 0.28 18.39
CA GLY A 402 13.03 0.26 19.65
C GLY A 402 14.51 0.52 19.42
N ALA A 403 15.21 1.08 20.42
CA ALA A 403 16.66 1.18 20.37
C ALA A 403 17.26 -0.23 20.23
N PRO A 404 18.15 -0.48 19.26
CA PRO A 404 18.76 -1.79 19.11
C PRO A 404 19.64 -2.10 20.31
N ALA A 405 19.83 -3.38 20.60
CA ALA A 405 20.87 -3.83 21.51
C ALA A 405 22.24 -3.59 20.85
N VAL A 406 22.81 -2.41 21.08
CA VAL A 406 24.05 -1.90 20.46
C VAL A 406 25.33 -2.69 20.78
N THR A 407 25.26 -3.70 21.65
CA THR A 407 26.41 -4.53 22.02
C THR A 407 26.10 -5.98 21.70
N SER A 408 26.49 -6.41 20.51
CA SER A 408 26.31 -7.76 20.04
C SER A 408 27.61 -8.21 19.34
N PRO A 409 28.01 -9.49 19.41
CA PRO A 409 29.28 -9.98 18.83
C PRO A 409 29.38 -9.89 17.29
N TYR A 410 28.42 -9.24 16.63
CA TYR A 410 28.18 -9.23 15.17
C TYR A 410 28.65 -7.93 14.49
N GLY A 411 29.44 -7.09 15.17
CA GLY A 411 29.85 -5.77 14.68
C GLY A 411 28.94 -4.63 15.13
N THR A 412 29.17 -3.43 14.62
CA THR A 412 28.38 -2.24 14.99
C THR A 412 27.25 -2.05 13.99
N ILE A 413 26.00 -2.04 14.47
CA ILE A 413 24.85 -1.69 13.64
C ILE A 413 24.90 -0.19 13.37
N THR A 414 24.81 0.23 12.10
CA THR A 414 24.94 1.63 11.68
C THR A 414 23.63 2.22 11.20
N HIS A 415 22.78 1.42 10.54
CA HIS A 415 21.51 1.84 9.97
C HIS A 415 20.43 0.78 10.18
N TRP A 416 19.18 1.20 10.01
CA TRP A 416 18.05 0.30 9.82
C TRP A 416 17.35 0.66 8.51
N ARG A 417 16.87 -0.35 7.78
CA ARG A 417 16.12 -0.17 6.54
C ARG A 417 14.66 -0.47 6.80
N LEU A 418 13.79 0.44 6.39
CA LEU A 418 12.36 0.31 6.50
C LEU A 418 11.78 -0.20 5.17
N TYR A 419 10.88 -1.18 5.27
CA TYR A 419 10.13 -1.70 4.13
C TYR A 419 8.62 -1.69 4.43
N ARG A 420 7.82 -1.58 3.37
CA ARG A 420 6.36 -1.45 3.39
C ARG A 420 5.72 -2.43 2.40
N SER A 421 4.61 -3.06 2.79
CA SER A 421 3.85 -3.96 1.92
C SER A 421 3.13 -3.20 0.79
N SER A 422 3.04 -3.81 -0.38
CA SER A 422 2.14 -3.38 -1.47
C SER A 422 0.92 -4.31 -1.59
N THR A 423 -0.29 -3.76 -1.69
CA THR A 423 -1.52 -4.53 -1.97
C THR A 423 -1.85 -4.64 -3.47
N THR A 424 -1.10 -3.96 -4.34
CA THR A 424 -1.49 -3.80 -5.76
C THR A 424 -1.10 -4.98 -6.65
N ASN A 425 -0.34 -5.96 -6.17
CA ASN A 425 -0.03 -7.17 -6.92
C ASN A 425 -0.11 -8.44 -6.07
N VAL A 426 -0.53 -9.52 -6.73
CA VAL A 426 -0.77 -10.85 -6.17
C VAL A 426 0.51 -11.39 -5.50
N GLY A 427 0.55 -11.29 -4.17
CA GLY A 427 1.70 -11.63 -3.33
C GLY A 427 2.31 -10.36 -2.74
N ALA A 428 1.91 -9.98 -1.52
CA ALA A 428 2.36 -8.75 -0.86
C ALA A 428 3.89 -8.76 -0.66
N ALA A 429 4.63 -8.19 -1.61
CA ALA A 429 6.06 -7.95 -1.50
C ALA A 429 6.29 -6.72 -0.60
N TYR A 430 7.29 -6.79 0.27
CA TYR A 430 7.75 -5.64 1.04
C TYR A 430 8.77 -4.86 0.23
N GLN A 431 8.52 -3.58 0.04
CA GLN A 431 9.35 -2.70 -0.79
C GLN A 431 10.06 -1.65 0.06
N PHE A 432 11.25 -1.26 -0.36
CA PHE A 432 12.15 -0.36 0.34
C PHE A 432 11.58 1.06 0.43
N VAL A 433 11.47 1.56 1.66
CA VAL A 433 11.00 2.91 1.95
C VAL A 433 12.20 3.83 2.17
N ALA A 434 13.06 3.51 3.14
CA ALA A 434 14.18 4.36 3.52
C ALA A 434 15.24 3.60 4.32
N GLU A 435 16.48 4.10 4.28
CA GLU A 435 17.57 3.72 5.17
C GLU A 435 17.81 4.87 6.15
N ILE A 436 17.75 4.58 7.44
CA ILE A 436 17.81 5.58 8.51
C ILE A 436 19.00 5.25 9.42
N PRO A 437 19.83 6.23 9.81
CA PRO A 437 20.90 6.02 10.79
C PRO A 437 20.34 5.47 12.10
N ILE A 438 21.04 4.52 12.70
CA ILE A 438 20.56 3.78 13.87
C ILE A 438 20.31 4.67 15.11
N ALA A 439 20.95 5.84 15.14
CA ALA A 439 20.74 6.86 16.18
C ALA A 439 19.35 7.55 16.09
N THR A 440 18.68 7.47 14.94
CA THR A 440 17.35 8.01 14.72
C THR A 440 16.35 6.87 14.70
N THR A 441 15.47 6.82 15.69
CA THR A 441 14.53 5.70 15.91
C THR A 441 13.13 5.96 15.37
N SER A 442 12.92 7.03 14.60
CA SER A 442 11.64 7.36 13.98
C SER A 442 11.81 7.80 12.53
N TYR A 443 10.79 7.53 11.72
CA TYR A 443 10.70 7.94 10.33
C TYR A 443 9.24 8.22 9.97
N ASN A 444 8.98 9.37 9.35
CA ASN A 444 7.65 9.72 8.84
C ASN A 444 7.57 9.31 7.37
N ASP A 445 6.77 8.28 7.08
CA ASP A 445 6.55 7.80 5.72
C ASP A 445 5.44 8.59 5.03
N THR A 446 5.85 9.39 4.05
CA THR A 446 5.00 10.20 3.15
C THR A 446 5.08 9.73 1.70
N LYS A 447 5.82 8.65 1.42
CA LYS A 447 6.07 8.21 0.05
C LYS A 447 4.82 7.58 -0.54
N LYS A 448 4.60 7.80 -1.83
CA LYS A 448 3.53 7.10 -2.56
C LYS A 448 3.93 5.67 -2.91
N GLN A 449 2.97 4.78 -3.12
CA GLN A 449 3.24 3.38 -3.48
C GLN A 449 4.07 3.25 -4.77
N GLU A 450 3.84 4.13 -5.75
CA GLU A 450 4.57 4.17 -7.03
C GLU A 450 6.05 4.56 -6.89
N GLU A 451 6.44 5.20 -5.78
CA GLU A 451 7.83 5.57 -5.51
C GLU A 451 8.65 4.40 -4.96
N LEU A 452 8.00 3.30 -4.57
CA LEU A 452 8.65 2.11 -4.08
C LEU A 452 8.95 1.14 -5.23
N GLN A 453 10.23 0.91 -5.49
CA GLN A 453 10.66 0.11 -6.64
C GLN A 453 11.43 -1.16 -6.22
N GLU A 454 12.14 -1.13 -5.10
CA GLU A 454 13.03 -2.22 -4.69
C GLU A 454 12.34 -3.14 -3.68
N VAL A 455 12.36 -4.45 -3.93
CA VAL A 455 11.84 -5.47 -3.01
C VAL A 455 12.91 -5.81 -1.97
N CYS A 456 12.50 -6.07 -0.74
CA CYS A 456 13.38 -6.54 0.33
C CYS A 456 14.11 -7.83 -0.09
N PRO A 457 15.45 -7.81 -0.25
CA PRO A 457 16.21 -9.00 -0.64
C PRO A 457 16.36 -9.99 0.52
N SER A 458 16.33 -9.51 1.77
CA SER A 458 16.66 -10.30 2.95
C SER A 458 15.48 -11.02 3.61
N MET A 459 14.34 -11.14 2.91
CA MET A 459 13.12 -11.76 3.45
C MET A 459 13.33 -13.16 4.01
N THR A 460 14.18 -13.97 3.39
CA THR A 460 14.50 -15.35 3.79
C THR A 460 15.89 -15.50 4.40
N TRP A 461 16.65 -14.41 4.50
CA TRP A 461 18.02 -14.45 5.01
C TRP A 461 18.00 -14.74 6.50
N THR A 462 18.76 -15.75 6.93
CA THR A 462 18.91 -16.07 8.35
C THR A 462 20.38 -16.16 8.75
N GLU A 463 20.68 -16.01 10.03
CA GLU A 463 22.05 -16.18 10.53
C GLU A 463 22.52 -17.64 10.35
N PRO A 464 23.83 -17.87 10.14
CA PRO A 464 24.36 -19.23 10.12
C PRO A 464 24.03 -19.96 11.43
N ARG A 465 23.87 -21.28 11.35
CA ARG A 465 23.68 -22.09 12.57
C ARG A 465 24.93 -21.98 13.45
N SER A 466 24.74 -22.06 14.77
CA SER A 466 25.85 -22.14 15.73
C SER A 466 26.79 -23.30 15.46
N ASP A 467 26.20 -24.45 15.13
CA ASP A 467 26.87 -25.73 14.98
C ASP A 467 27.46 -25.96 13.58
N LEU A 468 27.54 -24.90 12.76
CA LEU A 468 28.09 -25.00 11.41
C LEU A 468 29.60 -25.28 11.46
N PHE A 469 30.04 -26.33 10.74
CA PHE A 469 31.43 -26.75 10.60
C PHE A 469 31.74 -27.14 9.14
N ALA A 470 33.01 -27.46 8.85
CA ALA A 470 33.48 -27.87 7.53
C ALA A 470 33.18 -26.85 6.41
N LEU A 471 33.23 -25.55 6.75
CA LEU A 471 32.98 -24.48 5.79
C LEU A 471 33.90 -24.58 4.57
N THR A 472 33.31 -24.51 3.38
CA THR A 472 34.01 -24.51 2.10
C THR A 472 33.35 -23.51 1.14
N GLY A 473 34.15 -22.80 0.35
CA GLY A 473 33.65 -21.86 -0.66
C GLY A 473 33.54 -22.53 -2.03
N LEU A 474 32.39 -22.38 -2.69
CA LEU A 474 32.22 -22.72 -4.10
C LEU A 474 32.66 -21.55 -4.98
N PRO A 475 33.11 -21.78 -6.23
CA PRO A 475 33.54 -20.69 -7.12
C PRO A 475 32.46 -19.68 -7.50
N ASN A 476 31.18 -19.99 -7.32
CA ASN A 476 30.03 -19.15 -7.69
C ASN A 476 29.55 -18.19 -6.59
N GLY A 477 30.27 -18.05 -5.48
CA GLY A 477 29.91 -17.13 -4.40
C GLY A 477 29.19 -17.77 -3.23
N ILE A 478 28.87 -19.05 -3.34
CA ILE A 478 28.13 -19.79 -2.33
C ILE A 478 29.11 -20.39 -1.33
N MET A 479 28.84 -20.20 -0.04
CA MET A 479 29.49 -20.97 1.00
C MET A 479 28.63 -22.17 1.36
N VAL A 480 29.28 -23.30 1.59
CA VAL A 480 28.65 -24.53 2.01
C VAL A 480 29.27 -24.99 3.33
N GLY A 481 28.44 -25.49 4.23
CA GLY A 481 28.88 -26.03 5.51
C GLY A 481 27.97 -27.15 5.98
N LEU A 482 28.47 -27.92 6.94
CA LEU A 482 27.74 -29.01 7.58
C LEU A 482 27.24 -28.55 8.94
N ALA A 483 26.04 -28.96 9.32
CA ALA A 483 25.44 -28.71 10.62
C ALA A 483 24.74 -29.97 11.15
N GLU A 484 24.27 -29.91 12.39
CA GLU A 484 23.56 -30.99 13.09
C GLU A 484 24.34 -32.31 13.05
N ASP A 485 25.57 -32.26 13.56
CA ASP A 485 26.54 -33.37 13.55
C ASP A 485 26.77 -33.96 12.16
N GLY A 486 26.63 -33.14 11.11
CA GLY A 486 26.87 -33.50 9.72
C GLY A 486 25.65 -34.01 8.97
N ARG A 487 24.44 -33.99 9.55
CA ARG A 487 23.23 -34.48 8.87
C ARG A 487 22.58 -33.45 7.95
N ILE A 488 22.91 -32.18 8.12
CA ILE A 488 22.34 -31.10 7.31
C ILE A 488 23.47 -30.40 6.57
N LEU A 489 23.27 -30.22 5.28
CA LEU A 489 24.09 -29.38 4.43
C LEU A 489 23.42 -28.01 4.28
N CYS A 490 24.11 -26.97 4.72
CA CYS A 490 23.63 -25.60 4.65
C CYS A 490 24.34 -24.85 3.52
N PHE A 491 23.64 -23.91 2.89
CA PHE A 491 24.20 -23.03 1.86
C PHE A 491 23.95 -21.56 2.21
N SER A 492 24.92 -20.71 1.89
CA SER A 492 24.74 -19.26 1.95
C SER A 492 24.09 -18.72 0.67
N GLU A 493 23.60 -17.50 0.73
CA GLU A 493 23.31 -16.71 -0.46
C GLU A 493 24.60 -16.46 -1.28
N PRO A 494 24.52 -16.44 -2.62
CA PRO A 494 25.67 -16.13 -3.47
C PRO A 494 26.20 -14.73 -3.16
N TYR A 495 27.51 -14.62 -2.91
CA TYR A 495 28.20 -13.37 -2.56
C TYR A 495 27.76 -12.72 -1.23
N HIS A 496 26.84 -13.33 -0.50
CA HIS A 496 26.38 -12.90 0.83
C HIS A 496 26.60 -14.01 1.86
N PRO A 497 27.87 -14.30 2.23
CA PRO A 497 28.23 -15.40 3.13
C PRO A 497 27.71 -15.24 4.57
N TYR A 498 27.12 -14.10 4.91
CA TYR A 498 26.46 -13.86 6.20
C TYR A 498 24.98 -14.29 6.22
N ALA A 499 24.38 -14.58 5.05
CA ALA A 499 22.99 -14.98 4.90
C ALA A 499 22.87 -16.47 4.56
N TRP A 500 22.22 -17.24 5.42
CA TRP A 500 22.06 -18.69 5.32
C TRP A 500 20.57 -19.07 5.41
N PRO A 501 19.78 -18.92 4.33
CA PRO A 501 18.36 -19.28 4.34
C PRO A 501 18.13 -20.75 4.70
N ARG A 502 17.18 -21.00 5.60
CA ARG A 502 16.83 -22.37 6.06
C ARG A 502 16.22 -23.22 4.94
N GLU A 503 15.61 -22.59 3.96
CA GLU A 503 14.99 -23.25 2.81
C GLU A 503 16.01 -23.90 1.86
N TYR A 504 17.28 -23.51 1.92
CA TYR A 504 18.35 -24.11 1.10
C TYR A 504 18.95 -25.35 1.76
N GLU A 505 18.58 -25.67 3.00
CA GLU A 505 19.15 -26.80 3.73
C GLU A 505 18.76 -28.15 3.10
N LEU A 506 19.76 -29.01 2.88
CA LEU A 506 19.57 -30.37 2.36
C LEU A 506 19.89 -31.38 3.45
N SER A 507 18.97 -32.32 3.68
CA SER A 507 19.20 -33.43 4.60
C SER A 507 20.02 -34.53 3.93
N LEU A 508 21.03 -35.03 4.64
CA LEU A 508 21.88 -36.14 4.23
C LEU A 508 21.49 -37.40 5.00
N GLU A 509 21.54 -38.56 4.33
CA GLU A 509 21.28 -39.85 4.98
C GLU A 509 22.40 -40.24 5.97
N TYR A 510 23.65 -39.96 5.59
CA TYR A 510 24.85 -40.26 6.39
C TYR A 510 25.48 -38.95 6.87
N PRO A 511 25.95 -38.89 8.13
CA PRO A 511 26.68 -37.74 8.65
C PRO A 511 27.89 -37.37 7.78
N GLY A 512 27.94 -36.12 7.33
CA GLY A 512 29.07 -35.50 6.67
C GLY A 512 30.25 -35.32 7.61
N VAL A 513 31.43 -35.73 7.17
CA VAL A 513 32.71 -35.57 7.89
C VAL A 513 33.42 -34.30 7.42
N GLY A 514 33.33 -33.99 6.13
CA GLY A 514 33.86 -32.76 5.55
C GLY A 514 33.49 -32.59 4.08
N ILE A 515 33.89 -31.45 3.53
CA ILE A 515 33.53 -31.05 2.16
C ILE A 515 34.82 -30.74 1.40
N GLY A 516 34.92 -31.21 0.17
CA GLY A 516 35.90 -30.76 -0.80
C GLY A 516 35.21 -30.23 -2.05
N VAL A 517 35.92 -29.49 -2.89
CA VAL A 517 35.36 -28.87 -4.10
C VAL A 517 36.21 -29.24 -5.31
N PHE A 518 35.55 -29.65 -6.38
CA PHE A 518 36.18 -29.81 -7.69
C PHE A 518 35.29 -29.19 -8.77
N GLY A 519 35.86 -28.33 -9.62
CA GLY A 519 35.06 -27.52 -10.54
C GLY A 519 34.05 -26.67 -9.75
N THR A 520 32.75 -26.84 -10.04
CA THR A 520 31.64 -26.17 -9.33
C THR A 520 30.87 -27.11 -8.39
N THR A 521 31.35 -28.33 -8.19
CA THR A 521 30.66 -29.37 -7.41
C THR A 521 31.27 -29.50 -6.02
N ALA A 522 30.44 -29.46 -4.99
CA ALA A 522 30.81 -29.82 -3.63
C ALA A 522 30.74 -31.35 -3.47
N ALA A 523 31.88 -31.98 -3.22
CA ALA A 523 31.96 -33.36 -2.78
C ALA A 523 31.80 -33.41 -1.26
N VAL A 524 30.61 -33.77 -0.79
CA VAL A 524 30.31 -33.96 0.63
C VAL A 524 30.67 -35.39 1.00
N LEU A 525 31.74 -35.53 1.78
CA LEU A 525 32.28 -36.80 2.20
C LEU A 525 31.66 -37.19 3.54
N THR A 526 31.00 -38.35 3.59
CA THR A 526 30.22 -38.80 4.75
C THR A 526 30.86 -40.03 5.41
N THR A 527 30.29 -40.47 6.54
CA THR A 527 30.64 -41.74 7.19
C THR A 527 30.15 -42.98 6.45
N GLY A 528 29.43 -42.80 5.33
CA GLY A 528 28.93 -43.87 4.47
C GLY A 528 29.21 -43.57 3.00
N GLN A 529 28.19 -43.19 2.25
CA GLN A 529 28.30 -42.86 0.82
C GLN A 529 28.47 -41.34 0.61
N PRO A 530 29.41 -40.90 -0.25
CA PRO A 530 29.60 -39.49 -0.55
C PRO A 530 28.48 -38.95 -1.43
N TYR A 531 28.23 -37.64 -1.30
CA TYR A 531 27.24 -36.90 -2.09
C TYR A 531 27.94 -35.85 -2.94
N TYR A 532 27.52 -35.72 -4.20
CA TYR A 532 27.90 -34.61 -5.06
C TYR A 532 26.78 -33.61 -5.10
N VAL A 533 27.11 -32.37 -4.74
CA VAL A 533 26.13 -31.29 -4.69
C VAL A 533 26.54 -30.22 -5.67
N SER A 534 25.63 -29.92 -6.58
CA SER A 534 25.81 -28.89 -7.61
C SER A 534 24.47 -28.26 -7.94
N GLY A 535 24.52 -27.01 -8.36
CA GLY A 535 23.35 -26.20 -8.67
C GLY A 535 23.77 -24.91 -9.37
N ALA A 536 22.84 -24.30 -10.08
CA ALA A 536 23.07 -23.01 -10.73
C ALA A 536 23.04 -21.84 -9.72
N ASP A 537 22.22 -21.97 -8.67
CA ASP A 537 22.04 -21.02 -7.58
C ASP A 537 21.83 -21.77 -6.24
N SER A 538 21.86 -21.04 -5.12
CA SER A 538 21.72 -21.63 -3.77
C SER A 538 20.36 -22.29 -3.52
N ALA A 539 19.30 -21.79 -4.16
CA ALA A 539 17.94 -22.31 -4.02
C ALA A 539 17.74 -23.63 -4.79
N ASN A 540 18.48 -23.82 -5.87
CA ASN A 540 18.40 -24.97 -6.77
C ASN A 540 19.63 -25.89 -6.64
N MET A 541 20.10 -26.12 -5.41
CA MET A 541 21.12 -27.12 -5.13
C MET A 541 20.51 -28.53 -5.10
N SER A 542 21.12 -29.46 -5.81
CA SER A 542 20.72 -30.87 -5.80
C SER A 542 21.84 -31.76 -5.28
N ALA A 543 21.53 -32.58 -4.27
CA ALA A 543 22.45 -33.57 -3.75
C ALA A 543 22.24 -34.92 -4.43
N GLN A 544 23.22 -35.37 -5.20
CA GLN A 544 23.25 -36.68 -5.82
C GLN A 544 24.12 -37.63 -4.98
N LYS A 545 23.51 -38.71 -4.50
CA LYS A 545 24.23 -39.79 -3.81
C LYS A 545 25.08 -40.57 -4.83
N ILE A 546 26.34 -40.82 -4.50
CA ILE A 546 27.20 -41.65 -5.33
C ILE A 546 27.11 -43.10 -4.89
N GLU A 547 26.96 -44.03 -5.85
CA GLU A 547 26.87 -45.47 -5.62
C GLU A 547 28.23 -46.12 -5.28
N SER A 548 29.04 -45.44 -4.48
CA SER A 548 30.32 -45.96 -3.98
C SER A 548 30.30 -45.90 -2.46
N ALA A 549 30.42 -47.05 -1.81
CA ALA A 549 30.38 -47.18 -0.34
C ALA A 549 31.74 -46.84 0.31
N GLN A 550 32.35 -45.73 -0.10
CA GLN A 550 33.67 -45.29 0.37
C GLN A 550 33.51 -44.12 1.34
N ALA A 551 33.46 -44.45 2.63
CA ALA A 551 33.34 -43.51 3.75
C ALA A 551 34.61 -42.68 3.94
N CYS A 552 34.49 -41.50 4.56
CA CYS A 552 35.64 -40.68 4.95
C CYS A 552 36.04 -40.92 6.41
N VAL A 553 37.32 -41.22 6.65
CA VAL A 553 37.85 -41.55 7.98
C VAL A 553 38.29 -40.30 8.76
N SER A 554 38.87 -39.33 8.07
CA SER A 554 39.40 -38.10 8.69
C SER A 554 39.07 -36.89 7.84
N LYS A 555 38.44 -35.88 8.47
CA LYS A 555 38.19 -34.57 7.85
C LYS A 555 39.48 -33.90 7.37
N ARG A 556 40.58 -34.06 8.12
CA ARG A 556 41.89 -33.44 7.82
C ARG A 556 42.66 -34.17 6.71
N SER A 557 42.14 -35.29 6.23
CA SER A 557 42.65 -35.98 5.04
C SER A 557 42.05 -35.44 3.73
N ILE A 558 41.00 -34.61 3.80
CA ILE A 558 40.29 -34.13 2.63
C ILE A 558 41.09 -33.01 1.98
N VAL A 559 41.49 -33.21 0.72
CA VAL A 559 42.23 -32.21 -0.05
C VAL A 559 41.67 -32.10 -1.46
N SER A 560 41.35 -30.87 -1.87
CA SER A 560 40.95 -30.58 -3.25
C SER A 560 42.21 -30.50 -4.13
N ALA A 561 42.24 -31.26 -5.22
CA ALA A 561 43.38 -31.39 -6.12
C ALA A 561 42.95 -31.23 -7.59
N GLU A 562 43.91 -31.22 -8.52
CA GLU A 562 43.61 -31.25 -9.95
C GLU A 562 42.90 -32.57 -10.30
N GLY A 563 41.66 -32.49 -10.79
CA GLY A 563 40.87 -33.64 -11.22
C GLY A 563 39.87 -34.19 -10.19
N GLY A 564 39.86 -33.70 -8.94
CA GLY A 564 38.89 -34.14 -7.94
C GLY A 564 39.29 -33.82 -6.49
N VAL A 565 38.60 -34.46 -5.56
CA VAL A 565 38.85 -34.38 -4.12
C VAL A 565 39.43 -35.70 -3.62
N LEU A 566 40.61 -35.64 -3.03
CA LEU A 566 41.29 -36.79 -2.42
C LEU A 566 40.92 -36.87 -0.94
N TYR A 567 40.68 -38.09 -0.44
CA TYR A 567 40.40 -38.32 0.98
C TYR A 567 40.78 -39.74 1.41
N ALA A 568 41.00 -39.95 2.72
CA ALA A 568 41.24 -41.27 3.29
C ALA A 568 39.92 -41.99 3.62
N SER A 569 39.75 -43.18 3.04
CA SER A 569 38.66 -44.14 3.30
C SER A 569 39.18 -45.33 4.13
N PRO A 570 38.30 -46.12 4.81
CA PRO A 570 38.72 -47.34 5.50
C PRO A 570 39.43 -48.37 4.62
N ASP A 571 39.25 -48.28 3.29
CA ASP A 571 39.82 -49.23 2.32
C ASP A 571 41.08 -48.70 1.61
N GLY A 572 41.35 -47.39 1.67
CA GLY A 572 42.47 -46.76 0.97
C GLY A 572 42.29 -45.26 0.75
N ILE A 573 43.12 -44.65 -0.10
CA ILE A 573 42.91 -43.27 -0.57
C ILE A 573 41.92 -43.29 -1.73
N CYS A 574 40.88 -42.47 -1.61
CA CYS A 574 39.86 -42.31 -2.64
C CYS A 574 40.01 -40.97 -3.36
N LEU A 575 39.77 -40.99 -4.68
CA LEU A 575 39.60 -39.80 -5.51
C LEU A 575 38.12 -39.68 -5.87
N ALA A 576 37.46 -38.64 -5.35
CA ALA A 576 36.14 -38.22 -5.78
C ALA A 576 36.27 -37.24 -6.96
N GLY A 577 35.95 -37.69 -8.17
CA GLY A 577 36.02 -36.88 -9.38
C GLY A 577 34.74 -36.94 -10.21
N PRO A 578 34.74 -36.36 -11.43
CA PRO A 578 33.54 -36.30 -12.28
C PRO A 578 32.92 -37.64 -12.64
N ASN A 579 33.72 -38.71 -12.64
CA ASN A 579 33.29 -40.08 -13.00
C ASN A 579 32.84 -40.90 -11.77
N GLY A 580 32.77 -40.30 -10.58
CA GLY A 580 32.49 -40.97 -9.32
C GLY A 580 33.74 -41.12 -8.45
N VAL A 581 33.73 -42.13 -7.57
CA VAL A 581 34.79 -42.36 -6.58
C VAL A 581 35.65 -43.56 -6.96
N GLU A 582 36.95 -43.33 -7.11
CA GLU A 582 37.96 -44.35 -7.41
C GLU A 582 38.90 -44.57 -6.23
N LEU A 583 39.28 -45.83 -5.97
CA LEU A 583 40.23 -46.21 -4.92
C LEU A 583 41.65 -46.31 -5.49
N LEU A 584 42.54 -45.39 -5.12
CA LEU A 584 43.88 -45.27 -5.72
C LEU A 584 44.92 -46.24 -5.14
N THR A 585 44.77 -46.68 -3.90
CA THR A 585 45.81 -47.47 -3.19
C THR A 585 45.60 -48.98 -3.23
N LEU A 586 44.57 -49.48 -3.93
CA LEU A 586 44.20 -50.91 -3.94
C LEU A 586 45.34 -51.84 -4.37
N GLY A 587 46.26 -51.37 -5.23
CA GLY A 587 47.41 -52.15 -5.69
C GLY A 587 48.61 -52.16 -4.74
N ALA A 588 48.69 -51.22 -3.79
CA ALA A 588 49.87 -51.03 -2.94
C ALA A 588 49.64 -51.50 -1.50
N TYR A 589 48.46 -51.22 -0.94
CA TYR A 589 48.11 -51.54 0.44
C TYR A 589 46.98 -52.57 0.50
N SER A 590 47.10 -53.53 1.42
CA SER A 590 45.95 -54.33 1.84
C SER A 590 45.08 -53.48 2.77
N ARG A 591 43.82 -53.89 2.95
CA ARG A 591 42.89 -53.18 3.83
C ARG A 591 43.40 -53.16 5.27
N GLU A 592 43.92 -54.30 5.74
CA GLU A 592 44.45 -54.44 7.10
C GLU A 592 45.69 -53.56 7.32
N ASP A 593 46.63 -53.57 6.37
CA ASP A 593 47.86 -52.75 6.46
C ASP A 593 47.54 -51.26 6.40
N TRP A 594 46.55 -50.88 5.60
CA TRP A 594 46.08 -49.48 5.51
C TRP A 594 45.47 -49.00 6.83
N GLN A 595 44.60 -49.81 7.44
CA GLN A 595 43.96 -49.46 8.72
C GLN A 595 44.95 -49.42 9.88
N ALA A 596 46.02 -50.21 9.82
CA ALA A 596 47.09 -50.20 10.82
C ALA A 596 47.87 -48.87 10.88
N LEU A 597 47.75 -47.99 9.87
CA LEU A 597 48.44 -46.70 9.83
C LEU A 597 47.83 -45.61 10.73
N GLY A 598 46.68 -45.85 11.37
CA GLY A 598 46.08 -44.88 12.31
C GLY A 598 45.52 -43.62 11.61
N LEU A 599 44.53 -43.80 10.74
CA LEU A 599 44.06 -42.74 9.83
C LEU A 599 43.13 -41.69 10.47
N THR A 600 42.61 -41.91 11.67
CA THR A 600 41.64 -41.02 12.32
C THR A 600 42.23 -39.66 12.71
N THR A 601 43.53 -39.62 13.03
CA THR A 601 44.27 -38.38 13.33
C THR A 601 45.08 -37.87 12.15
N SER A 602 44.90 -38.47 10.96
CA SER A 602 45.69 -38.14 9.78
C SER A 602 45.47 -36.71 9.30
N PHE A 603 46.54 -36.10 8.82
CA PHE A 603 46.55 -34.81 8.14
C PHE A 603 47.08 -34.99 6.73
N ALA A 604 46.43 -34.39 5.74
CA ALA A 604 46.90 -34.44 4.37
C ALA A 604 47.08 -33.05 3.74
N ALA A 605 48.03 -32.98 2.82
CA ALA A 605 48.28 -31.81 1.99
C ALA A 605 48.64 -32.23 0.57
N PHE A 606 48.16 -31.48 -0.41
CA PHE A 606 48.51 -31.68 -1.82
C PHE A 606 49.49 -30.58 -2.25
N SER A 607 50.63 -30.97 -2.80
CA SER A 607 51.60 -30.01 -3.33
C SER A 607 52.42 -30.65 -4.44
N GLU A 608 52.59 -29.89 -5.54
CA GLU A 608 53.32 -30.30 -6.74
C GLU A 608 52.83 -31.64 -7.32
N GLY A 609 51.54 -31.94 -7.31
CA GLY A 609 51.02 -33.21 -7.85
C GLY A 609 51.20 -34.42 -6.93
N VAL A 610 51.64 -34.22 -5.69
CA VAL A 610 51.81 -35.28 -4.69
C VAL A 610 50.88 -35.02 -3.51
N TYR A 611 50.02 -36.01 -3.23
CA TYR A 611 49.23 -36.07 -2.01
C TYR A 611 50.09 -36.66 -0.88
N ARG A 612 50.35 -35.86 0.15
CA ARG A 612 51.13 -36.26 1.33
C ARG A 612 50.16 -36.42 2.48
N ILE A 613 50.07 -37.64 3.02
CA ILE A 613 49.33 -37.93 4.24
C ILE A 613 50.33 -38.21 5.37
N VAL A 614 50.09 -37.60 6.52
CA VAL A 614 50.86 -37.76 7.74
C VAL A 614 49.93 -38.37 8.77
N THR A 615 50.35 -39.48 9.38
CA THR A 615 49.64 -40.12 10.48
C THR A 615 50.50 -40.01 11.74
N GLU A 616 49.84 -39.81 12.88
CA GLU A 616 50.50 -39.92 14.19
C GLU A 616 50.36 -41.38 14.64
N ASN A 617 51.47 -42.12 14.62
CA ASN A 617 51.56 -43.46 15.18
C ASN A 617 51.95 -43.42 16.65
#